data_AF-A0A9D7PEQ9-F1
#
_entry.id   AF-A0A9D7PEQ9-F1
#
_cell.length_a   1.000
_cell.length_b   1.000
_cell.length_c   1.000
_cell.angle_alpha   90.00
_cell.angle_beta   90.00
_cell.angle_gamma   90.00
#
_symmetry.space_group_name_H-M   'P 1'
#
loop_
_entity.id
_entity.type
_entity.pdbx_description
1 polymer ?
#
loop_
_entity_poly.entity_id
_entity_poly.type
_entity_poly.pdbx_seq_one_letter_code
_entity_poly.pdbx_strand_id
1 'polypeptide(L)' 'MRFATEQGTQTLPMVFEEMDARHAGDFPVDAPLVDLLRSGRSLEIGDVEGRYPARTFSLQGSKAAIDALLAACEAN' A
#
# COMPACT_ATOMS: atom_id res chain seq x y z
N MET A 1 -4.15 8.55 5.29
CA MET A 1 -2.75 8.17 5.01
C MET A 1 -2.46 8.39 3.55
N ARG A 2 -1.33 9.02 3.23
CA ARG A 2 -0.83 9.19 1.88
C ARG A 2 0.17 8.08 1.57
N PHE A 3 0.02 7.45 0.41
CA PHE A 3 0.91 6.46 -0.17
C PHE A 3 1.41 7.00 -1.50
N ALA A 4 2.72 7.14 -1.67
CA ALA A 4 3.30 7.73 -2.87
C ALA A 4 4.43 6.87 -3.40
N THR A 5 4.46 6.70 -4.72
CA THR A 5 5.57 6.12 -5.47
C THR A 5 5.97 7.09 -6.57
N GLU A 6 6.98 6.76 -7.36
CA GLU A 6 7.33 7.56 -8.53
C GLU A 6 6.27 7.54 -9.65
N GLN A 7 5.29 6.63 -9.57
CA GLN A 7 4.20 6.45 -10.53
C GLN A 7 2.94 7.23 -10.15
N GLY A 8 2.79 7.61 -8.87
CA GLY A 8 1.59 8.31 -8.43
C GLY A 8 1.43 8.40 -6.92
N THR A 9 0.25 8.86 -6.49
CA THR A 9 -0.09 8.99 -5.08
C THR A 9 -1.53 8.54 -4.87
N GLN A 10 -1.76 7.76 -3.81
CA GLN A 10 -3.06 7.37 -3.30
C GLN A 10 -3.23 7.87 -1.87
N THR A 11 -4.46 8.19 -1.49
CA THR A 11 -4.79 8.56 -0.11
C THR A 11 -5.95 7.71 0.37
N LEU A 12 -5.75 7.03 1.50
CA LEU A 12 -6.78 6.22 2.14
C LEU A 12 -7.17 6.82 3.50
N PRO A 13 -8.47 6.84 3.87
CA PRO A 13 -8.89 7.26 5.19
C PRO A 13 -8.37 6.28 6.25
N MET A 14 -7.90 6.80 7.38
CA MET A 14 -7.46 5.97 8.51
C MET A 14 -8.64 5.64 9.39
N VAL A 15 -8.83 4.37 9.73
CA VAL A 15 -9.76 3.94 10.78
C VAL A 15 -8.94 3.47 11.98
N PHE A 16 -9.42 3.80 13.18
CA PHE A 16 -8.80 3.34 14.42
C PHE A 16 -9.30 1.92 14.72
N GLU A 17 -8.38 1.00 14.97
CA GLU A 17 -8.70 -0.36 15.40
C GLU A 17 -7.99 -0.64 16.72
N GLU A 18 -8.74 -1.12 17.73
CA GLU A 18 -8.29 -1.17 19.13
C GLU A 18 -7.01 -2.00 19.36
N MET A 19 -6.63 -2.91 18.45
CA MET A 19 -5.45 -3.78 18.60
C MET A 19 -4.31 -3.54 17.60
N ASP A 20 -4.58 -2.96 16.43
CA ASP A 20 -3.57 -2.80 15.34
C ASP A 20 -3.10 -1.34 15.16
N ALA A 21 -3.40 -0.51 16.16
CA ALA A 21 -3.24 0.93 16.13
C ALA A 21 -4.05 1.56 14.98
N ARG A 22 -3.37 2.11 13.97
CA ARG A 22 -3.98 2.94 12.93
C ARG A 22 -4.01 2.08 11.66
N HIS A 23 -5.19 1.62 11.26
CA HIS A 23 -5.43 0.82 10.06
C HIS A 23 -5.89 1.72 8.90
N ALA A 24 -5.28 1.57 7.72
CA ALA A 24 -5.59 2.42 6.56
C ALA A 24 -6.78 1.91 5.72
N GLY A 25 -7.24 0.68 5.95
CA GLY A 25 -8.37 0.07 5.26
C GLY A 25 -8.00 -1.22 4.51
N ASP A 26 -9.02 -2.04 4.31
CA ASP A 26 -9.02 -3.12 3.32
C ASP A 26 -9.30 -2.54 1.93
N PHE A 27 -8.62 -3.06 0.92
CA PHE A 27 -8.82 -2.67 -0.47
C PHE A 27 -8.82 -3.90 -1.37
N PRO A 28 -9.63 -3.91 -2.44
CA PRO A 28 -9.67 -5.02 -3.37
C PRO A 28 -8.38 -5.10 -4.19
N VAL A 29 -8.13 -6.25 -4.82
CA VAL A 29 -6.93 -6.50 -5.63
C VAL A 29 -6.77 -5.52 -6.80
N ASP A 30 -7.87 -5.02 -7.34
CA ASP A 30 -7.93 -4.06 -8.44
C ASP A 30 -7.87 -2.60 -7.97
N ALA A 31 -7.67 -2.37 -6.67
CA ALA A 31 -7.54 -1.03 -6.13
C ALA A 31 -6.28 -0.33 -6.71
N PRO A 32 -6.36 0.99 -6.99
CA PRO A 32 -5.22 1.76 -7.51
C PRO A 32 -3.95 1.68 -6.66
N LEU A 33 -4.09 1.41 -5.35
CA LEU A 33 -2.95 1.21 -4.47
C LEU A 33 -2.13 -0.03 -4.86
N VAL A 34 -2.78 -1.13 -5.26
CA VAL A 34 -2.10 -2.37 -5.68
C VAL A 34 -1.27 -2.12 -6.94
N ASP A 35 -1.79 -1.32 -7.89
CA ASP A 35 -1.04 -0.92 -9.08
C ASP A 35 0.22 -0.11 -8.73
N LEU A 36 0.13 0.78 -7.74
CA LEU A 36 1.32 1.49 -7.23
C LEU A 36 2.34 0.52 -6.63
N LEU A 37 1.90 -0.46 -5.84
CA LEU A 37 2.78 -1.45 -5.21
C LEU A 37 3.45 -2.37 -6.25
N ARG A 38 2.75 -2.74 -7.31
CA ARG A 38 3.30 -3.60 -8.38
C ARG A 38 4.24 -2.86 -9.33
N SER A 39 4.05 -1.57 -9.55
CA SER A 39 4.85 -0.80 -10.52
C SER A 39 5.97 0.02 -9.89
N GLY A 40 5.82 0.41 -8.62
CA GLY A 40 6.76 1.23 -7.88
C GLY A 40 8.07 0.55 -7.54
N ARG A 41 9.14 1.35 -7.43
CA ARG A 41 10.43 0.90 -6.86
C ARG A 41 10.53 1.23 -5.38
N SER A 42 9.87 2.29 -4.94
CA SER A 42 9.88 2.75 -3.56
C SER A 42 8.52 3.32 -3.19
N LEU A 43 8.07 3.01 -1.98
CA LEU A 43 6.83 3.51 -1.41
C LEU A 43 7.14 4.47 -0.26
N GLU A 44 6.69 5.71 -0.37
CA GLU A 44 6.63 6.66 0.73
C GLU A 44 5.23 6.61 1.37
N ILE A 45 5.19 6.45 2.68
CA ILE A 45 3.98 6.45 3.50
C ILE A 45 4.05 7.62 4.47
N GLY A 46 3.02 8.47 4.49
CA GLY A 46 3.00 9.64 5.36
C GLY A 46 1.61 10.11 5.75
N ASP A 47 1.55 10.91 6.82
CA ASP A 47 0.31 11.59 7.20
C ASP A 47 -0.04 12.68 6.17
N VAL A 48 -1.32 12.78 5.82
CA VAL A 48 -1.79 13.75 4.81
C VAL A 48 -1.57 15.19 5.30
N GLU A 49 -1.77 15.41 6.60
CA GLU A 49 -1.53 16.69 7.26
C GLU A 49 -0.04 16.93 7.61
N GLY A 50 0.84 15.97 7.33
CA GLY A 50 2.28 16.09 7.58
C GLY A 50 2.66 16.14 9.05
N ARG A 51 1.80 15.71 9.98
CA ARG A 51 2.06 15.76 11.43
C ARG A 51 3.16 14.80 11.88
N TYR A 52 3.42 13.76 11.08
CA TYR A 52 4.39 12.72 11.38
C TYR A 52 5.38 12.55 10.23
N PRO A 53 6.66 12.21 10.51
CA PRO A 53 7.64 11.95 9.47
C PRO A 53 7.19 10.84 8.53
N ALA A 54 7.35 11.06 7.23
CA ALA A 54 7.12 10.01 6.23
C ALA A 54 8.14 8.88 6.40
N ARG A 55 7.73 7.68 6.00
CA ARG A 55 8.57 6.46 5.98
C ARG A 55 8.67 5.96 4.55
N THR A 56 9.83 5.42 4.21
CA THR A 56 10.09 4.92 2.86
C THR A 56 10.45 3.45 2.91
N PHE A 57 9.86 2.67 2.01
CA PHE A 57 10.07 1.23 1.88
C PHE A 57 10.47 0.89 0.45
N SER A 58 11.39 -0.06 0.30
CA SER A 58 11.70 -0.64 -1.02
C SER A 58 10.54 -1.54 -1.46
N LEU A 59 10.14 -1.42 -2.73
CA LEU A 59 9.16 -2.31 -3.36
C LEU A 59 9.83 -3.41 -4.20
N GLN A 60 11.13 -3.65 -4.01
CA GLN A 60 11.84 -4.75 -4.66
C GLN A 60 11.15 -6.09 -4.35
N GLY A 61 10.73 -6.80 -5.39
CA GLY A 61 10.01 -8.08 -5.27
C GLY A 61 8.52 -7.96 -4.98
N SER A 62 7.97 -6.76 -4.75
CA SER A 62 6.55 -6.55 -4.43
C SER A 62 5.64 -7.10 -5.53
N LYS A 63 5.92 -6.79 -6.81
CA LYS A 63 5.19 -7.33 -7.95
C LYS A 63 5.13 -8.86 -7.95
N ALA A 64 6.28 -9.52 -7.79
CA ALA A 64 6.37 -10.97 -7.83
C ALA A 64 5.60 -11.61 -6.68
N ALA A 65 5.67 -11.01 -5.48
CA ALA A 65 4.91 -11.49 -4.32
C ALA A 65 3.39 -11.34 -4.52
N ILE A 66 2.94 -10.19 -5.04
CA ILE A 66 1.51 -9.96 -5.35
C ILE A 66 1.04 -10.95 -6.41
N ASP A 67 1.78 -11.10 -7.52
CA ASP A 67 1.41 -12.02 -8.59
C ASP A 67 1.34 -13.48 -8.08
N ALA A 68 2.26 -13.89 -7.19
CA ALA A 68 2.24 -15.22 -6.59
C ALA A 68 1.04 -15.44 -5.65
N LEU A 69 0.68 -14.43 -4.85
CA LEU A 69 -0.51 -14.48 -3.98
C LEU A 69 -1.80 -14.62 -4.79
N LEU A 70 -1.94 -13.87 -5.87
CA LEU A 70 -3.13 -13.93 -6.74
C LEU A 70 -3.25 -15.28 -7.45
N ALA A 71 -2.13 -15.80 -7.96
CA ALA A 71 -2.12 -17.14 -8.56
C ALA A 71 -2.53 -18.24 -7.56
N ALA A 72 -2.16 -18.11 -6.28
CA ALA A 72 -2.56 -19.06 -5.24
C ALA A 72 -4.06 -18.98 -4.91
N CYS A 73 -4.69 -17.82 -5.06
CA CYS A 73 -6.14 -17.67 -4.88
C CYS A 73 -6.94 -18.29 -6.02
N GLU A 74 -6.44 -18.26 -7.26
CA GLU A 74 -7.11 -18.85 -8.43
C GLU A 74 -6.96 -20.39 -8.51
N ALA A 75 -6.00 -20.96 -7.78
CA ALA A 75 -5.73 -22.40 -7.75
C ALA A 75 -6.62 -23.19 -6.76
N ASN A 76 -7.46 -22.50 -5.98
CA ASN A 76 -8.43 -23.08 -5.03
C ASN A 76 -9.87 -22.89 -5.52
#